data_AF-A0A8T5I3W9-F1
#
_entry.id   AF-A0A8T5I3W9-F1
#
_cell.length_a   1.000
_cell.length_b   1.000
_cell.length_c   1.000
_cell.angle_alpha   90.00
_cell.angle_beta   90.00
_cell.angle_gamma   90.00
#
_symmetry.space_group_name_H-M   'P 1'
#
loop_
_entity.id
_entity.type
_entity.pdbx_description
1 polymer ?
#
loop_
_entity_poly.entity_id
_entity_poly.type
_entity_poly.pdbx_seq_one_letter_code
_entity_poly.pdbx_strand_id
1 'polypeptide(L)' 'MKIFLDTANLESIKKFNDMGLLDGITTNPSLMSKEGGNPKNAMEEITKIIQGDVSLEVVSTE' A
#
# COMPACT_ATOMS: atom_id res chain seq x y z
N MET A 1 17.51 -8.88 -4.68
CA MET A 1 16.54 -8.17 -5.54
C MET A 1 15.30 -7.98 -4.68
N LYS A 2 14.75 -6.75 -4.59
CA LYS A 2 13.53 -6.51 -3.82
C LYS A 2 12.29 -6.57 -4.72
N ILE A 3 11.17 -7.05 -4.20
CA ILE A 3 9.87 -7.16 -4.86
C ILE A 3 8.89 -6.22 -4.17
N PHE A 4 8.32 -5.30 -4.94
CA PHE A 4 7.30 -4.36 -4.48
C PHE A 4 6.01 -4.62 -5.23
N LEU A 5 4.88 -4.50 -4.52
CA LEU A 5 3.56 -4.53 -5.15
C LEU A 5 2.99 -3.11 -5.21
N ASP A 6 2.49 -2.73 -6.38
CA ASP A 6 1.94 -1.40 -6.65
C ASP A 6 0.41 -1.44 -6.62
N THR A 7 -0.18 -1.23 -5.45
CA THR A 7 -1.64 -1.30 -5.24
C THR A 7 -2.05 -0.66 -3.92
N ALA A 8 -3.31 -0.23 -3.83
CA ALA A 8 -3.95 0.14 -2.56
C ALA A 8 -4.96 -0.93 -2.07
N ASN A 9 -5.14 -2.03 -2.82
CA ASN A 9 -6.11 -3.07 -2.50
C ASN A 9 -5.63 -3.95 -1.33
N LEU A 10 -6.23 -3.78 -0.15
CA LEU A 10 -5.81 -4.46 1.08
C LEU A 10 -5.84 -5.99 1.00
N GLU A 11 -6.79 -6.56 0.25
CA GLU A 11 -6.90 -8.02 0.07
C GLU A 11 -5.69 -8.58 -0.68
N SER A 12 -5.30 -7.93 -1.78
CA SER A 12 -4.12 -8.29 -2.57
C SER A 12 -2.84 -8.14 -1.74
N ILE A 13 -2.70 -7.01 -1.03
CA ILE A 13 -1.54 -6.73 -0.17
C ILE A 13 -1.38 -7.84 0.87
N LYS A 14 -2.46 -8.17 1.58
CA LYS A 14 -2.45 -9.25 2.58
C LYS A 14 -2.09 -10.59 1.96
N LYS A 15 -2.71 -10.96 0.85
CA LYS A 15 -2.46 -12.23 0.15
C LYS A 15 -0.99 -12.41 -0.22
N PHE A 16 -0.38 -11.42 -0.88
CA PHE A 16 1.00 -11.55 -1.36
C PHE A 16 2.02 -11.41 -0.22
N ASN A 17 1.70 -10.63 0.82
CA ASN A 17 2.50 -10.56 2.04
C ASN A 17 2.50 -11.90 2.80
N ASP A 18 1.34 -12.55 2.95
CA ASP A 18 1.21 -13.86 3.61
C ASP A 18 1.96 -14.97 2.84
N MET A 19 2.18 -14.80 1.53
CA MET A 19 3.03 -15.68 0.71
C MET A 19 4.54 -15.42 0.91
N GLY A 20 4.92 -14.36 1.65
CA GLY A 20 6.32 -13.98 1.88
C GLY A 20 7.02 -13.40 0.65
N LEU A 21 6.26 -12.85 -0.31
CA LEU A 21 6.79 -12.37 -1.59
C LEU A 21 7.17 -10.88 -1.60
N LEU A 22 6.68 -10.09 -0.65
CA LEU A 22 6.77 -8.63 -0.69
C LEU A 22 7.86 -8.12 0.25
N ASP A 23 8.78 -7.32 -0.30
CA ASP A 23 9.72 -6.49 0.45
C ASP A 23 9.13 -5.11 0.76
N GLY A 24 8.04 -4.72 0.09
CA GLY A 24 7.39 -3.45 0.28
C GLY A 24 6.17 -3.21 -0.61
N ILE A 25 5.55 -2.04 -0.43
CA ILE A 25 4.40 -1.56 -1.18
C ILE A 25 4.66 -0.14 -1.70
N THR A 26 4.19 0.12 -2.92
CA THR A 26 4.05 1.48 -3.47
C THR A 26 2.59 1.81 -3.69
N THR A 27 2.23 3.06 -3.42
CA THR A 27 0.88 3.58 -3.62
C THR A 27 0.96 5.00 -4.18
N ASN A 28 -0.15 5.46 -4.77
CA ASN A 28 -0.34 6.84 -5.21
C ASN A 28 -1.82 7.22 -5.03
N PRO A 29 -2.18 8.52 -5.13
CA PRO A 29 -3.56 8.97 -4.93
C PRO A 29 -4.56 8.32 -5.89
N SER A 30 -4.14 7.99 -7.11
CA SER A 30 -5.00 7.34 -8.10
C SER A 30 -5.37 5.91 -7.69
N LEU A 31 -4.42 5.14 -7.14
CA LEU A 31 -4.68 3.80 -6.62
C LEU A 31 -5.59 3.85 -5.38
N MET A 32 -5.31 4.77 -4.44
CA MET A 32 -6.14 4.97 -3.25
C MET A 32 -7.57 5.36 -3.62
N SER A 33 -7.75 6.25 -4.60
CA SER A 33 -9.07 6.68 -5.06
C SER A 33 -9.89 5.56 -5.71
N LYS A 34 -9.24 4.56 -6.33
CA LYS A 34 -9.93 3.43 -6.98
C LYS A 34 -10.57 2.48 -5.96
N GLU A 35 -9.90 2.28 -4.82
CA GLU A 35 -10.43 1.44 -3.74
C GLU A 35 -11.52 2.15 -2.94
N GLY A 36 -11.55 3.49 -2.99
CA GLY A 36 -12.54 4.32 -2.31
C GLY A 36 -12.36 4.35 -0.78
N GLY A 37 -13.36 4.91 -0.07
CA GLY A 37 -13.33 5.00 1.39
C GLY A 37 -12.40 6.10 1.92
N ASN A 38 -11.91 5.93 3.15
CA ASN A 38 -11.00 6.88 3.80
C ASN A 38 -9.53 6.49 3.52
N PRO A 39 -8.77 7.30 2.76
CA PRO A 39 -7.38 6.98 2.41
C PRO A 39 -6.46 6.83 3.62
N LYS A 40 -6.71 7.59 4.69
CA LYS A 40 -5.91 7.52 5.92
C LYS A 40 -6.02 6.15 6.57
N ASN A 41 -7.24 5.61 6.65
CA ASN A 41 -7.46 4.29 7.22
C ASN A 41 -6.77 3.21 6.36
N ALA A 42 -6.89 3.29 5.03
CA ALA A 42 -6.20 2.35 4.14
C ALA A 42 -4.68 2.40 4.32
N MET A 43 -4.10 3.61 4.35
CA MET A 43 -2.68 3.82 4.60
C MET A 43 -2.22 3.23 5.94
N GLU A 44 -2.97 3.46 7.02
CA GLU A 44 -2.66 2.88 8.33
C GLU A 44 -2.70 1.34 8.30
N GLU A 45 -3.69 0.75 7.65
CA GLU A 45 -3.77 -0.72 7.50
C GLU A 45 -2.61 -1.27 6.67
N ILE A 46 -2.20 -0.61 5.59
CA ILE A 46 -1.03 -1.02 4.78
C ILE A 46 0.23 -1.07 5.65
N THR A 47 0.46 -0.05 6.48
CA THR A 47 1.63 -0.01 7.38
C THR A 47 1.61 -1.06 8.49
N LYS A 48 0.44 -1.60 8.84
CA LYS A 48 0.33 -2.71 9.80
C LYS A 48 0.58 -4.07 9.15
N ILE A 49 0.22 -4.22 7.87
CA ILE A 49 0.37 -5.48 7.13
C ILE A 49 1.82 -5.67 6.66
N ILE A 50 2.43 -4.61 6.12
CA ILE A 50 3.76 -4.67 5.51
C ILE A 50 4.82 -4.32 6.55
N GLN A 51 5.68 -5.28 6.86
CA GLN A 51 6.84 -5.09 7.74
C GLN A 51 8.05 -4.45 7.02
N GLY A 52 7.93 -4.24 5.70
CA GLY A 52 8.97 -3.68 4.84
C GLY A 52 8.72 -2.21 4.46
N ASP A 53 9.27 -1.81 3.31
CA ASP A 53 9.21 -0.42 2.85
C ASP A 53 7.79 -0.06 2.35
N VAL A 54 7.21 1.05 2.83
CA VAL A 54 5.88 1.52 2.40
C VAL A 54 5.98 2.94 1.85
N SER A 55 5.67 3.11 0.56
CA SER A 55 5.62 4.42 -0.11
C SER A 55 4.19 4.95 -0.21
N LEU A 56 3.94 6.07 0.44
CA LEU A 56 2.66 6.78 0.46
C LEU A 56 2.86 8.21 -0.06
N GLU A 57 2.14 8.60 -1.09
CA GLU A 57 2.25 9.94 -1.68
C GLU A 57 1.33 10.95 -0.98
N VAL A 58 1.85 12.16 -0.78
CA VAL A 58 1.05 13.32 -0.36
C VAL A 58 0.36 13.96 -1.56
N VAL A 59 -0.72 14.70 -1.28
CA VAL A 59 -1.45 15.46 -2.31
C VAL A 59 -1.22 16.97 -2.21
N SER A 60 -0.63 17.46 -1.10
CA SER A 60 -0.28 18.89 -0.99
C SER A 60 0.88 19.20 -1.92
N THR A 61 0.78 20.33 -2.60
CA THR A 61 1.88 20.91 -3.40
C THR A 61 2.56 22.06 -2.68
N GLU A 62 2.06 22.44 -1.50
CA GLU A 62 2.56 23.47 -0.60
C GLU A 62 3.11 22.86 0.70
#